data_AF-A0A2R6EHX8-F1
#
_entry.id   AF-A0A2R6EHX8-F1
#
_cell.length_a   1.000
_cell.length_b   1.000
_cell.length_c   1.000
_cell.angle_alpha   90.00
_cell.angle_beta   90.00
_cell.angle_gamma   90.00
#
_symmetry.space_group_name_H-M   'P 1'
#
loop_
_entity.id
_entity.type
_entity.pdbx_description
1 polymer ?
#
loop_
_entity_poly.entity_id
_entity_poly.type
_entity_poly.pdbx_seq_one_letter_code
_entity_poly.pdbx_strand_id
1 'polypeptide(L)'
;MRGAPGDLVERAIADSEPLPGAREGSRRAIRGFAGRLPDGRLVRDVLGRRPLFSDAATDDWAFAPDELTAPEPVPAGHVCRPADEPEAAERVLSLPDPPTVENAGEAVPDLRRAIRDSLDELPTEGLAVAFSGGVDSALVASALDAPLYVVGFPESHDIEAARRAARPMGREPDLRVVELAIADLERAVPELARAIGRTNAMDVQIALPLYLAARRAAADGFERLAVGQGADELFGGYAKVARAPEDPRVEADTVRGATREVIRTLPDQLARDVLTLRAAGVEPVAPLLDDRVVRSALELPGELLVDDRGERKKALRLAARAFVPDAVAFREKKAVQYGSLVARELDRLARQAGFKRRMVDHVSKYVASRVGSTDDPADSR
;
A
#
# COMPACT_ATOMS: atom_id res chain seq x y z
N MET A 1 15.26 11.73 -9.82
CA MET A 1 13.86 11.93 -9.41
C MET A 1 12.99 10.79 -9.96
N ARG A 2 12.15 10.16 -9.14
CA ARG A 2 11.12 9.18 -9.57
C ARG A 2 9.72 9.72 -9.27
N GLY A 3 8.74 9.37 -10.11
CA GLY A 3 7.32 9.63 -9.88
C GLY A 3 6.79 10.97 -10.41
N ALA A 4 7.58 12.04 -10.36
CA ALA A 4 7.23 13.36 -10.91
C ALA A 4 8.44 14.04 -11.59
N PRO A 5 8.22 14.98 -12.52
CA PRO A 5 9.28 15.84 -13.05
C PRO A 5 9.98 16.66 -11.96
N GLY A 6 11.30 16.86 -12.06
CA GLY A 6 12.08 17.57 -11.03
C GLY A 6 11.63 19.02 -10.83
N ASP A 7 11.35 19.74 -11.91
CA ASP A 7 10.87 21.13 -11.89
C ASP A 7 9.51 21.28 -11.19
N LEU A 8 8.64 20.27 -11.34
CA LEU A 8 7.36 20.22 -10.62
C LEU A 8 7.59 20.04 -9.11
N VAL A 9 8.54 19.19 -8.73
CA VAL A 9 8.88 18.95 -7.31
C VAL A 9 9.52 20.19 -6.69
N GLU A 10 10.42 20.88 -7.39
CA GLU A 10 11.01 22.13 -6.90
C GLU A 10 9.96 23.22 -6.67
N ARG A 11 9.01 23.39 -7.60
CA ARG A 11 7.87 24.31 -7.41
C ARG A 11 6.98 23.90 -6.26
N ALA A 12 6.70 22.61 -6.12
CA ALA A 12 5.88 22.09 -5.03
C ALA A 12 6.50 22.40 -3.66
N ILE A 13 7.82 22.28 -3.52
CA ILE A 13 8.54 22.67 -2.30
C ILE A 13 8.50 24.18 -2.08
N ALA A 14 8.82 24.97 -3.11
CA ALA A 14 8.85 26.43 -3.02
C ALA A 14 7.50 27.03 -2.60
N ASP A 15 6.41 26.46 -3.12
CA ASP A 15 5.05 26.90 -2.82
C ASP A 15 4.41 26.18 -1.61
N SER A 16 5.13 25.27 -0.95
CA SER A 16 4.59 24.38 0.09
C SER A 16 3.32 23.63 -0.35
N GLU A 17 3.28 23.15 -1.59
CA GLU A 17 2.18 22.35 -2.17
C GLU A 17 2.47 20.85 -2.04
N PRO A 18 1.83 20.13 -1.11
CA PRO A 18 2.10 18.71 -0.88
C PRO A 18 1.45 17.78 -1.90
N LEU A 19 0.45 18.24 -2.66
CA LEU A 19 -0.31 17.46 -3.64
C LEU A 19 -0.32 18.18 -5.01
N PRO A 20 0.85 18.36 -5.66
CA PRO A 20 0.96 19.16 -6.88
C PRO A 20 0.12 18.62 -8.05
N GLY A 21 -0.18 17.32 -8.09
CA GLY A 21 -1.06 16.72 -9.09
C GLY A 21 -2.53 17.12 -8.95
N ALA A 22 -2.94 17.64 -7.80
CA ALA A 22 -4.30 18.07 -7.52
C ALA A 22 -4.52 19.58 -7.70
N ARG A 23 -3.49 20.33 -8.14
CA ARG A 23 -3.65 21.74 -8.50
C ARG A 23 -4.56 21.90 -9.72
N GLU A 24 -5.35 22.96 -9.72
CA GLU A 24 -6.19 23.31 -10.86
C GLU A 24 -5.33 23.46 -12.13
N GLY A 25 -5.80 22.86 -13.23
CA GLY A 25 -5.05 22.82 -14.49
C GLY A 25 -3.95 21.76 -14.57
N SER A 26 -3.65 21.02 -13.48
CA SER A 26 -2.84 19.81 -13.56
C SER A 26 -3.55 18.76 -14.43
N ARG A 27 -2.83 18.21 -15.42
CA ARG A 27 -3.35 17.21 -16.36
C ARG A 27 -2.74 15.82 -16.19
N ARG A 28 -1.92 15.64 -15.16
CA ARG A 28 -1.14 14.41 -14.97
C ARG A 28 -1.36 13.83 -13.58
N ALA A 29 -1.61 12.53 -13.54
CA ALA A 29 -1.58 11.70 -12.35
C ALA A 29 -0.22 11.76 -11.67
N ILE A 30 -0.18 12.31 -10.46
CA ILE A 30 1.00 12.27 -9.59
C ILE A 30 0.70 11.30 -8.45
N ARG A 31 1.41 10.18 -8.45
CA ARG A 31 1.26 9.07 -7.49
C ARG A 31 2.49 9.02 -6.56
N GLY A 32 2.91 10.20 -6.11
CA GLY A 32 4.08 10.43 -5.27
C GLY A 32 5.40 10.60 -6.02
N PHE A 33 6.39 11.10 -5.30
CA PHE A 33 7.71 11.39 -5.83
C PHE A 33 8.79 11.23 -4.75
N ALA A 34 10.00 10.88 -5.19
CA ALA A 34 11.19 10.92 -4.35
C ALA A 34 12.47 10.96 -5.19
N GLY A 35 13.54 11.46 -4.61
CA GLY A 35 14.89 11.39 -5.16
C GLY A 35 15.70 12.66 -4.91
N ARG A 36 16.75 12.86 -5.70
CA ARG A 36 17.64 14.02 -5.57
C ARG A 36 17.14 15.26 -6.31
N LEU A 37 17.21 16.41 -5.65
CA LEU A 37 17.03 17.77 -6.18
C LEU A 37 18.32 18.28 -6.86
N PRO A 38 18.25 19.34 -7.69
CA PRO A 38 19.43 19.91 -8.34
C PRO A 38 20.50 20.45 -7.38
N ASP A 39 20.10 20.88 -6.19
CA ASP A 39 21.00 21.35 -5.12
C ASP A 39 21.67 20.21 -4.33
N GLY A 40 21.43 18.96 -4.71
CA GLY A 40 22.01 17.77 -4.11
C GLY A 40 21.23 17.18 -2.93
N ARG A 41 20.21 17.89 -2.42
CA ARG A 41 19.35 17.36 -1.34
C ARG A 41 18.44 16.25 -1.87
N LEU A 42 18.11 15.31 -0.99
CA LEU A 42 17.08 14.31 -1.17
C LEU A 42 15.72 14.89 -0.79
N VAL A 43 14.66 14.42 -1.44
CA VAL A 43 13.28 14.77 -1.11
C VAL A 43 12.37 13.54 -1.21
N ARG A 44 11.37 13.48 -0.34
CA ARG A 44 10.29 12.48 -0.39
C ARG A 44 8.92 13.15 -0.24
N ASP A 45 7.93 12.70 -1.01
CA ASP A 45 6.57 13.24 -0.95
C ASP A 45 5.90 13.06 0.42
N VAL A 46 4.84 13.81 0.66
CA VAL A 46 4.14 13.91 1.96
C VAL A 46 3.57 12.59 2.48
N LEU A 47 3.24 11.64 1.59
CA LEU A 47 2.71 10.32 1.96
C LEU A 47 3.78 9.23 1.90
N GLY A 48 5.01 9.55 1.51
CA GLY A 48 6.10 8.58 1.39
C GLY A 48 5.82 7.49 0.35
N ARG A 49 5.05 7.78 -0.70
CA ARG A 49 4.60 6.81 -1.72
C ARG A 49 5.75 6.19 -2.50
N ARG A 50 6.89 6.88 -2.58
CA ARG A 50 8.15 6.33 -3.09
C ARG A 50 9.12 6.18 -1.92
N PRO A 51 9.64 4.96 -1.63
CA PRO A 51 10.72 4.78 -0.66
C PRO A 51 11.97 5.52 -1.12
N LEU A 52 12.75 6.03 -0.18
CA LEU A 52 14.04 6.65 -0.42
C LEU A 52 14.86 6.47 0.86
N PHE A 53 16.11 6.05 0.71
CA PHE A 53 17.02 5.79 1.79
C PHE A 53 18.31 6.57 1.57
N SER A 54 18.91 7.05 2.66
CA SER A 54 20.25 7.64 2.69
C SER A 54 21.17 6.77 3.53
N ASP A 55 22.48 6.90 3.30
CA ASP A 55 23.53 6.29 4.10
C ASP A 55 24.53 7.38 4.49
N ALA A 56 24.39 7.89 5.72
CA ALA A 56 25.16 9.03 6.18
C ALA A 56 26.67 8.71 6.27
N ALA A 57 27.03 7.45 6.48
CA ALA A 57 28.43 7.02 6.58
C ALA A 57 29.15 7.05 5.23
N THR A 58 28.41 6.88 4.13
CA THR A 58 28.97 6.82 2.77
C THR A 58 28.60 8.01 1.89
N ASP A 59 27.74 8.92 2.36
CA ASP A 59 27.13 10.01 1.58
C ASP A 59 26.41 9.51 0.31
N ASP A 60 25.80 8.32 0.42
CA ASP A 60 25.08 7.66 -0.67
C ASP A 60 23.57 7.56 -0.40
N TRP A 61 22.80 7.22 -1.42
CA TRP A 61 21.35 7.10 -1.33
C TRP A 61 20.79 6.14 -2.37
N ALA A 62 19.67 5.50 -2.03
CA ALA A 62 19.05 4.47 -2.86
C ALA A 62 17.53 4.43 -2.73
N PHE A 63 16.89 3.73 -3.67
CA PHE A 63 15.45 3.45 -3.61
C PHE A 63 15.11 2.13 -2.90
N ALA A 64 16.13 1.33 -2.56
CA ALA A 64 16.02 0.09 -1.81
C ALA A 64 17.13 0.04 -0.73
N PRO A 65 16.84 -0.49 0.47
CA PRO A 65 17.78 -0.48 1.58
C PRO A 65 18.98 -1.41 1.39
N ASP A 66 18.82 -2.49 0.62
CA ASP A 66 19.87 -3.47 0.32
C ASP A 66 20.93 -2.99 -0.69
N GLU A 67 20.73 -1.80 -1.28
CA GLU A 67 21.70 -1.09 -2.10
C GLU A 67 22.70 -0.27 -1.24
N LEU A 68 22.47 -0.16 0.07
CA LEU A 68 23.26 0.68 0.99
C LEU A 68 23.86 -0.15 2.14
N THR A 69 24.85 0.39 2.83
CA THR A 69 25.52 -0.30 3.95
C THR A 69 24.76 -0.11 5.25
N ALA A 70 24.36 1.14 5.54
CA ALA A 70 23.58 1.55 6.70
C ALA A 70 22.39 2.39 6.24
N PRO A 71 21.37 1.77 5.61
CA PRO A 71 20.23 2.49 5.05
C PRO A 71 19.34 3.09 6.13
N GLU A 72 19.06 4.39 6.02
CA GLU A 72 18.09 5.09 6.84
C GLU A 72 16.99 5.71 5.96
N PRO A 73 15.71 5.53 6.30
CA PRO A 73 14.63 6.03 5.48
C PRO A 73 14.55 7.56 5.55
N VAL A 74 14.57 8.21 4.38
CA VAL A 74 14.27 9.65 4.29
C VAL A 74 12.82 9.88 4.74
N PRO A 75 12.57 10.75 5.74
CA PRO A 75 11.22 10.98 6.25
C PRO A 75 10.27 11.55 5.18
N ALA A 76 9.02 11.10 5.16
CA ALA A 76 8.02 11.61 4.22
C ALA A 76 7.76 13.11 4.43
N GLY A 77 7.69 13.87 3.34
CA GLY A 77 7.51 15.33 3.36
C GLY A 77 8.75 16.13 3.79
N HIS A 78 9.92 15.51 3.84
CA HIS A 78 11.17 16.17 4.24
C HIS A 78 12.19 16.25 3.10
N VAL A 79 13.17 17.12 3.31
CA VAL A 79 14.43 17.17 2.57
C VAL A 79 15.62 16.98 3.52
N CYS A 80 16.67 16.34 3.04
CA CYS A 80 17.94 16.18 3.77
C CYS A 80 19.10 16.05 2.78
N ARG A 81 20.34 16.20 3.20
CA ARG A 81 21.50 15.69 2.44
C ARG A 81 21.70 14.20 2.74
N PRO A 82 22.33 13.43 1.84
CA PRO A 82 22.62 12.02 2.11
C PRO A 82 23.50 11.82 3.37
N ALA A 83 24.47 12.70 3.59
CA ALA A 83 25.30 12.73 4.81
C ALA A 83 24.61 13.22 6.09
N ASP A 84 23.37 13.70 6.03
CA ASP A 84 22.66 14.19 7.23
C ASP A 84 22.03 13.02 7.99
N GLU A 85 22.11 13.06 9.32
CA GLU A 85 21.31 12.19 10.20
C GLU A 85 19.80 12.46 9.99
N PRO A 86 18.91 11.48 10.18
CA PRO A 86 17.48 11.62 9.88
C PRO A 86 16.80 12.74 10.68
N GLU A 87 17.26 13.00 11.90
CA GLU A 87 16.77 14.07 12.77
C GLU A 87 17.09 15.47 12.25
N ALA A 88 18.08 15.61 11.37
CA ALA A 88 18.43 16.87 10.73
C ALA A 88 17.57 17.17 9.49
N ALA A 89 16.70 16.23 9.08
CA ALA A 89 15.82 16.43 7.93
C ALA A 89 14.84 17.59 8.15
N GLU A 90 14.74 18.48 7.16
CA GLU A 90 13.86 19.64 7.18
C GLU A 90 12.49 19.25 6.61
N ARG A 91 11.40 19.48 7.36
CA ARG A 91 10.05 19.28 6.85
C ARG A 91 9.67 20.42 5.91
N VAL A 92 9.46 20.09 4.64
CA VAL A 92 9.04 21.05 3.60
C VAL A 92 7.60 20.85 3.13
N LEU A 93 7.03 19.67 3.35
CA LEU A 93 5.66 19.34 2.96
C LEU A 93 4.94 18.66 4.12
N SER A 94 3.69 19.07 4.36
CA SER A 94 2.84 18.53 5.42
C SER A 94 1.50 18.07 4.85
N LEU A 95 0.91 17.04 5.46
CA LEU A 95 -0.38 16.52 5.04
C LEU A 95 -1.44 17.63 5.14
N PRO A 96 -2.15 17.99 4.05
CA PRO A 96 -3.18 19.02 4.10
C PRO A 96 -4.27 18.72 5.12
N ASP A 97 -4.82 19.77 5.74
CA ASP A 97 -6.04 19.71 6.53
C ASP A 97 -7.11 20.66 5.95
N PRO A 98 -7.65 20.34 4.76
CA PRO A 98 -8.69 21.16 4.17
C PRO A 98 -9.97 21.07 5.02
N PRO A 99 -10.85 22.08 4.97
CA PRO A 99 -12.20 21.93 5.48
C PRO A 99 -12.92 20.82 4.74
N THR A 100 -13.98 20.27 5.35
CA THR A 100 -14.86 19.35 4.65
C THR A 100 -15.62 20.08 3.55
N VAL A 101 -15.93 19.39 2.45
CA VAL A 101 -16.84 19.92 1.43
C VAL A 101 -18.17 20.38 2.06
N GLU A 102 -18.61 21.59 1.71
CA GLU A 102 -19.83 22.18 2.27
C GLU A 102 -21.10 21.44 1.81
N ASN A 103 -21.08 20.94 0.57
CA ASN A 103 -22.16 20.15 -0.01
C ASN A 103 -21.78 18.67 -0.11
N ALA A 104 -22.24 17.86 0.84
CA ALA A 104 -22.04 16.41 0.82
C ALA A 104 -22.57 15.72 -0.46
N GLY A 105 -23.53 16.34 -1.16
CA GLY A 105 -24.04 15.87 -2.45
C GLY A 105 -23.02 15.97 -3.60
N GLU A 106 -22.03 16.85 -3.50
CA GLU A 106 -20.97 17.06 -4.51
C GLU A 106 -19.70 16.24 -4.21
N ALA A 107 -19.49 15.88 -2.94
CA ALA A 107 -18.35 15.11 -2.46
C ALA A 107 -18.10 13.80 -3.25
N VAL A 108 -19.16 13.01 -3.45
CA VAL A 108 -19.08 11.72 -4.14
C VAL A 108 -18.88 11.89 -5.66
N PRO A 109 -19.61 12.78 -6.35
CA PRO A 109 -19.30 13.14 -7.74
C PRO A 109 -17.85 13.60 -7.96
N ASP A 110 -17.29 14.41 -7.07
CA ASP A 110 -15.92 14.91 -7.17
C ASP A 110 -14.90 13.80 -6.96
N LEU A 111 -15.08 12.98 -5.91
CA LEU A 111 -14.26 11.79 -5.70
C LEU A 111 -14.34 10.83 -6.90
N ARG A 112 -15.53 10.61 -7.46
CA ARG A 112 -15.71 9.75 -8.64
C ARG A 112 -14.94 10.30 -9.84
N ARG A 113 -14.95 11.61 -10.06
CA ARG A 113 -14.16 12.26 -11.12
C ARG A 113 -12.67 12.06 -10.88
N ALA A 114 -12.18 12.34 -9.67
CA ALA A 114 -10.77 12.13 -9.32
C ALA A 114 -10.31 10.68 -9.50
N ILE A 115 -11.15 9.70 -9.12
CA ILE A 115 -10.89 8.27 -9.35
C ILE A 115 -10.85 7.97 -10.85
N ARG A 116 -11.83 8.44 -11.64
CA ARG A 116 -11.83 8.24 -13.09
C ARG A 116 -10.55 8.78 -13.73
N ASP A 117 -10.21 10.03 -13.44
CA ASP A 117 -9.04 10.68 -14.03
C ASP A 117 -7.74 9.95 -13.64
N SER A 118 -7.65 9.43 -12.41
CA SER A 118 -6.53 8.59 -11.99
C SER A 118 -6.47 7.25 -12.72
N LEU A 119 -7.63 6.62 -12.96
CA LEU A 119 -7.73 5.33 -13.64
C LEU A 119 -7.45 5.43 -15.14
N ASP A 120 -7.97 6.46 -15.81
CA ASP A 120 -7.78 6.70 -17.25
C ASP A 120 -6.31 6.98 -17.62
N GLU A 121 -5.51 7.42 -16.65
CA GLU A 121 -4.07 7.68 -16.80
C GLU A 121 -3.19 6.52 -16.29
N LEU A 122 -3.72 5.30 -16.18
CA LEU A 122 -2.94 4.13 -15.86
C LEU A 122 -2.14 3.62 -17.07
N PRO A 123 -0.86 3.23 -16.89
CA PRO A 123 -0.13 2.56 -17.96
C PRO A 123 -0.70 1.15 -18.15
N THR A 124 -1.20 0.82 -19.34
CA THR A 124 -1.83 -0.49 -19.59
C THR A 124 -0.83 -1.59 -19.98
N GLU A 125 0.24 -1.23 -20.67
CA GLU A 125 1.26 -2.18 -21.12
C GLU A 125 1.98 -2.86 -19.95
N GLY A 126 2.21 -4.18 -20.00
CA GLY A 126 2.95 -4.91 -18.96
C GLY A 126 2.37 -4.79 -17.54
N LEU A 127 1.09 -4.42 -17.41
CA LEU A 127 0.41 -4.24 -16.13
C LEU A 127 -0.51 -5.43 -15.84
N ALA A 128 -0.39 -5.98 -14.63
CA ALA A 128 -1.34 -6.93 -14.04
C ALA A 128 -2.05 -6.29 -12.84
N VAL A 129 -3.07 -6.93 -12.28
CA VAL A 129 -3.80 -6.41 -11.11
C VAL A 129 -3.76 -7.40 -9.94
N ALA A 130 -3.39 -6.94 -8.75
CA ALA A 130 -3.62 -7.69 -7.51
C ALA A 130 -5.10 -7.60 -7.10
N PHE A 131 -5.80 -8.73 -7.11
CA PHE A 131 -7.26 -8.76 -7.03
C PHE A 131 -7.80 -9.60 -5.86
N SER A 132 -8.14 -8.92 -4.77
CA SER A 132 -8.77 -9.53 -3.57
C SER A 132 -10.30 -9.69 -3.69
N GLY A 133 -10.88 -9.16 -4.76
CA GLY A 133 -12.33 -9.02 -4.95
C GLY A 133 -13.00 -7.97 -4.05
N GLY A 134 -12.27 -7.25 -3.20
CA GLY A 134 -12.80 -6.08 -2.50
C GLY A 134 -13.02 -4.90 -3.45
N VAL A 135 -13.82 -3.91 -3.01
CA VAL A 135 -14.15 -2.70 -3.80
C VAL A 135 -12.89 -1.97 -4.30
N ASP A 136 -11.84 -1.95 -3.48
CA ASP A 136 -10.55 -1.29 -3.77
C ASP A 136 -9.90 -1.89 -5.02
N SER A 137 -9.64 -3.20 -5.02
CA SER A 137 -9.06 -3.90 -6.16
C SER A 137 -10.01 -4.01 -7.35
N ALA A 138 -11.33 -4.01 -7.10
CA ALA A 138 -12.34 -4.05 -8.16
C ALA A 138 -12.42 -2.74 -8.94
N LEU A 139 -12.28 -1.60 -8.27
CA LEU A 139 -12.11 -0.30 -8.91
C LEU A 139 -10.89 -0.31 -9.85
N VAL A 140 -9.73 -0.76 -9.35
CA VAL A 140 -8.51 -0.85 -10.18
C VAL A 140 -8.70 -1.79 -11.36
N ALA A 141 -9.25 -2.98 -11.13
CA ALA A 141 -9.52 -3.95 -12.18
C ALA A 141 -10.51 -3.44 -13.24
N SER A 142 -11.49 -2.62 -12.86
CA SER A 142 -12.53 -2.13 -13.79
C SER A 142 -12.00 -1.25 -14.91
N ALA A 143 -10.86 -0.59 -14.71
CA ALA A 143 -10.25 0.30 -15.68
C ALA A 143 -9.19 -0.38 -16.57
N LEU A 144 -8.88 -1.65 -16.31
CA LEU A 144 -7.76 -2.33 -16.95
C LEU A 144 -8.23 -3.63 -17.62
N ASP A 145 -7.93 -3.75 -18.91
CA ASP A 145 -7.95 -5.03 -19.61
C ASP A 145 -6.64 -5.78 -19.32
N ALA A 146 -6.54 -6.25 -18.08
CA ALA A 146 -5.35 -6.88 -17.53
C ALA A 146 -5.71 -8.11 -16.69
N PRO A 147 -4.80 -9.10 -16.59
CA PRO A 147 -5.01 -10.28 -15.76
C PRO A 147 -5.11 -9.93 -14.26
N LEU A 148 -5.99 -10.66 -13.58
CA LEU A 148 -6.31 -10.46 -12.17
C LEU A 148 -5.67 -11.58 -11.34
N TYR A 149 -4.74 -11.26 -10.46
CA TYR A 149 -4.07 -12.24 -9.62
C TYR A 149 -4.65 -12.27 -8.22
N VAL A 150 -5.07 -13.45 -7.78
CA VAL A 150 -5.43 -13.72 -6.38
C VAL A 150 -4.54 -14.85 -5.85
N VAL A 151 -4.07 -14.70 -4.62
CA VAL A 151 -3.30 -15.73 -3.92
C VAL A 151 -4.05 -16.20 -2.68
N GLY A 152 -3.82 -17.45 -2.31
CA GLY A 152 -4.22 -17.97 -1.01
C GLY A 152 -4.02 -19.47 -0.93
N PHE A 153 -4.08 -20.02 0.27
CA PHE A 153 -4.16 -21.47 0.41
C PHE A 153 -5.46 -22.02 -0.20
N PRO A 154 -5.52 -23.32 -0.54
CA PRO A 154 -6.75 -23.94 -1.02
C PRO A 154 -7.94 -23.60 -0.12
N GLU A 155 -9.10 -23.31 -0.75
CA GLU A 155 -10.35 -22.94 -0.07
C GLU A 155 -10.28 -21.66 0.77
N SER A 156 -9.26 -20.83 0.57
CA SER A 156 -9.16 -19.54 1.25
C SER A 156 -10.26 -18.58 0.81
N HIS A 157 -10.73 -17.77 1.77
CA HIS A 157 -11.79 -16.79 1.53
C HIS A 157 -11.41 -15.74 0.49
N ASP A 158 -10.11 -15.42 0.33
CA ASP A 158 -9.65 -14.47 -0.67
C ASP A 158 -9.88 -15.01 -2.09
N ILE A 159 -9.63 -16.31 -2.34
CA ILE A 159 -9.92 -16.94 -3.64
C ILE A 159 -11.43 -16.94 -3.92
N GLU A 160 -12.24 -17.32 -2.93
CA GLU A 160 -13.71 -17.29 -3.07
C GLU A 160 -14.22 -15.87 -3.34
N ALA A 161 -13.69 -14.89 -2.62
CA ALA A 161 -14.02 -13.49 -2.75
C ALA A 161 -13.64 -12.94 -4.13
N ALA A 162 -12.46 -13.27 -4.63
CA ALA A 162 -12.04 -12.88 -5.97
C ALA A 162 -12.97 -13.49 -7.04
N ARG A 163 -13.26 -14.80 -6.98
CA ARG A 163 -14.20 -15.45 -7.90
C ARG A 163 -15.60 -14.80 -7.87
N ARG A 164 -16.13 -14.53 -6.67
CA ARG A 164 -17.45 -13.89 -6.49
C ARG A 164 -17.50 -12.46 -7.01
N ALA A 165 -16.39 -11.73 -7.01
CA ALA A 165 -16.33 -10.37 -7.56
C ALA A 165 -16.10 -10.39 -9.08
N ALA A 166 -15.23 -11.26 -9.58
CA ALA A 166 -14.92 -11.38 -11.00
C ALA A 166 -16.15 -11.75 -11.85
N ARG A 167 -17.04 -12.62 -11.33
CA ARG A 167 -18.26 -13.07 -12.01
C ARG A 167 -19.23 -11.96 -12.42
N PRO A 168 -19.78 -11.15 -11.50
CA PRO A 168 -20.65 -10.04 -11.87
C PRO A 168 -19.91 -8.96 -12.67
N MET A 169 -18.59 -8.85 -12.56
CA MET A 169 -17.77 -7.95 -13.38
C MET A 169 -17.51 -8.47 -14.80
N GLY A 170 -17.85 -9.73 -15.10
CA GLY A 170 -17.53 -10.36 -16.39
C GLY A 170 -16.04 -10.64 -16.59
N ARG A 171 -15.25 -10.70 -15.51
CA ARG A 171 -13.78 -10.83 -15.53
C ARG A 171 -13.29 -12.21 -15.05
N GLU A 172 -14.17 -13.21 -15.00
CA GLU A 172 -13.78 -14.59 -14.63
C GLU A 172 -12.66 -15.17 -15.52
N PRO A 173 -12.65 -14.96 -16.85
CA PRO A 173 -11.58 -15.46 -17.71
C PRO A 173 -10.19 -14.87 -17.40
N ASP A 174 -10.15 -13.68 -16.80
CA ASP A 174 -8.90 -12.98 -16.49
C ASP A 174 -8.36 -13.34 -15.10
N LEU A 175 -9.15 -14.07 -14.29
CA LEU A 175 -8.80 -14.41 -12.92
C LEU A 175 -7.79 -15.56 -12.88
N ARG A 176 -6.59 -15.26 -12.40
CA ARG A 176 -5.49 -16.18 -12.14
C ARG A 176 -5.42 -16.48 -10.64
N VAL A 177 -5.83 -17.69 -10.28
CA VAL A 177 -5.74 -18.19 -8.91
C VAL A 177 -4.37 -18.83 -8.69
N VAL A 178 -3.64 -18.33 -7.69
CA VAL A 178 -2.34 -18.84 -7.26
C VAL A 178 -2.53 -19.53 -5.92
N GLU A 179 -2.67 -20.85 -5.95
CA GLU A 179 -2.82 -21.66 -4.75
C GLU A 179 -1.47 -21.85 -4.06
N LEU A 180 -1.42 -21.51 -2.78
CA LEU A 180 -0.20 -21.56 -1.98
C LEU A 180 0.01 -22.91 -1.31
N ALA A 181 1.26 -23.33 -1.26
CA ALA A 181 1.75 -24.40 -0.42
C ALA A 181 2.63 -23.86 0.72
N ILE A 182 2.82 -24.67 1.76
CA ILE A 182 3.69 -24.31 2.91
C ILE A 182 5.12 -24.01 2.46
N ALA A 183 5.63 -24.78 1.49
CA ALA A 183 6.96 -24.59 0.92
C ALA A 183 7.14 -23.21 0.27
N ASP A 184 6.06 -22.57 -0.21
CA ASP A 184 6.13 -21.23 -0.78
C ASP A 184 6.43 -20.19 0.31
N LEU A 185 5.82 -20.34 1.49
CA LEU A 185 6.10 -19.49 2.64
C LEU A 185 7.53 -19.70 3.14
N GLU A 186 7.99 -20.95 3.25
CA GLU A 186 9.35 -21.25 3.72
C GLU A 186 10.44 -20.60 2.87
N ARG A 187 10.23 -20.55 1.54
CA ARG A 187 11.14 -19.85 0.61
C ARG A 187 10.97 -18.33 0.66
N ALA A 188 9.73 -17.84 0.65
CA ALA A 188 9.45 -16.42 0.53
C ALA A 188 9.77 -15.61 1.80
N VAL A 189 9.59 -16.17 3.00
CA VAL A 189 9.78 -15.46 4.27
C VAL A 189 11.18 -14.81 4.40
N PRO A 190 12.30 -15.55 4.25
CA PRO A 190 13.62 -14.94 4.41
C PRO A 190 13.96 -13.95 3.29
N GLU A 191 13.54 -14.20 2.04
CA GLU A 191 13.74 -13.28 0.92
C GLU A 191 13.00 -11.95 1.17
N LEU A 192 11.72 -12.04 1.53
CA LEU A 192 10.87 -10.89 1.76
C LEU A 192 11.33 -10.07 2.98
N ALA A 193 11.61 -10.74 4.10
CA ALA A 193 12.01 -10.06 5.34
C ALA A 193 13.31 -9.25 5.17
N ARG A 194 14.27 -9.77 4.39
CA ARG A 194 15.48 -9.02 4.01
C ARG A 194 15.13 -7.81 3.14
N ALA A 195 14.34 -8.01 2.09
CA ALA A 195 14.03 -6.96 1.14
C ALA A 195 13.26 -5.78 1.74
N ILE A 196 12.36 -6.03 2.69
CA ILE A 196 11.65 -4.95 3.40
C ILE A 196 12.41 -4.41 4.62
N GLY A 197 13.50 -5.07 5.03
CA GLY A 197 14.26 -4.72 6.24
C GLY A 197 13.49 -4.94 7.55
N ARG A 198 12.51 -5.85 7.59
CA ARG A 198 11.62 -6.06 8.75
C ARG A 198 11.42 -7.54 9.03
N THR A 199 11.47 -7.88 10.32
CA THR A 199 11.25 -9.25 10.82
C THR A 199 10.00 -9.38 11.68
N ASN A 200 9.27 -8.29 11.93
CA ASN A 200 8.03 -8.35 12.70
C ASN A 200 6.96 -9.13 11.92
N ALA A 201 6.25 -10.01 12.64
CA ALA A 201 5.32 -10.97 12.05
C ALA A 201 4.19 -10.29 11.29
N MET A 202 3.66 -9.18 11.80
CA MET A 202 2.53 -8.49 11.20
C MET A 202 2.89 -7.97 9.80
N ASP A 203 4.03 -7.29 9.65
CA ASP A 203 4.46 -6.78 8.35
C ASP A 203 4.75 -7.90 7.36
N VAL A 204 5.45 -8.96 7.80
CA VAL A 204 5.73 -10.11 6.92
C VAL A 204 4.43 -10.81 6.49
N GLN A 205 3.47 -10.98 7.40
CA GLN A 205 2.18 -11.60 7.10
C GLN A 205 1.34 -10.77 6.12
N ILE A 206 1.39 -9.44 6.21
CA ILE A 206 0.70 -8.55 5.28
C ILE A 206 1.37 -8.56 3.90
N ALA A 207 2.71 -8.55 3.87
CA ALA A 207 3.47 -8.48 2.65
C ALA A 207 3.53 -9.81 1.87
N LEU A 208 3.48 -10.96 2.55
CA LEU A 208 3.62 -12.29 1.91
C LEU A 208 2.62 -12.56 0.78
N PRO A 209 1.29 -12.36 0.96
CA PRO A 209 0.34 -12.53 -0.14
C PRO A 209 0.65 -11.63 -1.32
N LEU A 210 0.98 -10.36 -1.05
CA LEU A 210 1.31 -9.38 -2.09
C LEU A 210 2.57 -9.79 -2.86
N TYR A 211 3.61 -10.23 -2.15
CA TYR A 211 4.86 -10.73 -2.70
C TYR A 211 4.64 -11.93 -3.63
N LEU A 212 3.86 -12.92 -3.20
CA LEU A 212 3.61 -14.14 -3.96
C LEU A 212 2.75 -13.88 -5.21
N ALA A 213 1.77 -12.97 -5.12
CA ALA A 213 0.99 -12.54 -6.28
C ALA A 213 1.87 -11.83 -7.30
N ALA A 214 2.73 -10.92 -6.81
CA ALA A 214 3.68 -10.18 -7.64
C ALA A 214 4.72 -11.09 -8.30
N ARG A 215 5.26 -12.08 -7.59
CA ARG A 215 6.19 -13.05 -8.16
C ARG A 215 5.55 -13.87 -9.28
N ARG A 216 4.27 -14.24 -9.12
CA ARG A 216 3.55 -14.93 -10.19
C ARG A 216 3.35 -14.01 -11.40
N ALA A 217 2.96 -12.75 -11.18
CA ALA A 217 2.81 -11.78 -12.26
C ALA A 217 4.14 -11.53 -13.00
N ALA A 218 5.25 -11.36 -12.27
CA ALA A 218 6.59 -11.24 -12.86
C ALA A 218 6.96 -12.47 -13.68
N ALA A 219 6.72 -13.68 -13.16
CA ALA A 219 6.99 -14.93 -13.87
C ALA A 219 6.14 -15.10 -15.14
N ASP A 220 4.96 -14.47 -15.19
CA ASP A 220 4.11 -14.43 -16.39
C ASP A 220 4.46 -13.26 -17.35
N GLY A 221 5.55 -12.51 -17.07
CA GLY A 221 6.09 -11.47 -17.94
C GLY A 221 5.57 -10.06 -17.70
N PHE A 222 4.90 -9.80 -16.58
CA PHE A 222 4.42 -8.46 -16.23
C PHE A 222 5.48 -7.69 -15.45
N GLU A 223 5.74 -6.44 -15.84
CA GLU A 223 6.71 -5.56 -15.19
C GLU A 223 6.10 -4.74 -14.05
N ARG A 224 4.76 -4.66 -14.02
CA ARG A 224 4.02 -3.80 -13.10
C ARG A 224 2.83 -4.52 -12.51
N LEU A 225 2.51 -4.17 -11.26
CA LEU A 225 1.31 -4.66 -10.58
C LEU A 225 0.48 -3.50 -10.05
N ALA A 226 -0.75 -3.40 -10.52
CA ALA A 226 -1.74 -2.46 -10.04
C ALA A 226 -2.36 -2.97 -8.75
N VAL A 227 -2.46 -2.09 -7.76
CA VAL A 227 -2.86 -2.46 -6.40
C VAL A 227 -3.83 -1.44 -5.80
N GLY A 228 -4.68 -1.89 -4.87
CA GLY A 228 -5.73 -1.07 -4.23
C GLY A 228 -5.28 -0.29 -2.98
N GLN A 229 -3.97 -0.08 -2.81
CA GLN A 229 -3.36 0.52 -1.62
C GLN A 229 -3.86 1.94 -1.37
N GLY A 230 -3.95 2.31 -0.10
CA GLY A 230 -4.44 3.61 0.35
C GLY A 230 -5.95 3.67 0.57
N ALA A 231 -6.72 2.72 0.04
CA ALA A 231 -8.18 2.77 0.12
C ALA A 231 -8.72 2.64 1.56
N ASP A 232 -8.13 1.76 2.37
CA ASP A 232 -8.55 1.59 3.77
C ASP A 232 -8.18 2.81 4.62
N GLU A 233 -7.03 3.44 4.35
CA GLU A 233 -6.55 4.62 5.04
C GLU A 233 -7.32 5.88 4.65
N LEU A 234 -7.53 6.11 3.34
CA LEU A 234 -8.15 7.33 2.82
C LEU A 234 -9.67 7.38 3.06
N PHE A 235 -10.34 6.23 3.10
CA PHE A 235 -11.80 6.16 3.11
C PHE A 235 -12.39 5.49 4.36
N GLY A 236 -11.64 5.39 5.46
CA GLY A 236 -12.15 4.87 6.74
C GLY A 236 -12.48 3.37 6.70
N GLY A 237 -11.60 2.57 6.09
CA GLY A 237 -11.77 1.13 5.91
C GLY A 237 -11.52 0.27 7.15
N TYR A 238 -10.87 0.78 8.19
CA TYR A 238 -10.56 0.01 9.39
C TYR A 238 -11.68 0.02 10.42
N ALA A 239 -11.88 -1.11 11.09
CA ALA A 239 -12.85 -1.22 12.18
C ALA A 239 -12.58 -0.25 13.34
N LYS A 240 -11.30 0.06 13.63
CA LYS A 240 -10.92 1.04 14.66
C LYS A 240 -11.37 2.47 14.32
N VAL A 241 -11.40 2.81 13.04
CA VAL A 241 -11.89 4.12 12.57
C VAL A 241 -13.41 4.19 12.67
N ALA A 242 -14.11 3.11 12.30
CA ALA A 242 -15.57 3.03 12.40
C ALA A 242 -16.11 3.00 13.84
N ARG A 243 -15.24 2.71 14.81
CA ARG A 243 -15.54 2.68 16.24
C ARG A 243 -14.94 3.86 16.99
N ALA A 244 -14.47 4.89 16.28
CA ALA A 244 -14.02 6.12 16.93
C ALA A 244 -15.25 6.89 17.43
N PRO A 245 -15.21 7.46 18.64
CA PRO A 245 -14.06 7.55 19.56
C PRO A 245 -13.88 6.38 20.54
N GLU A 246 -14.74 5.36 20.52
CA GLU A 246 -14.75 4.29 21.53
C GLU A 246 -13.62 3.26 21.40
N ASP A 247 -12.87 3.24 20.29
CA ASP A 247 -11.79 2.28 20.06
C ASP A 247 -10.44 2.80 20.59
N PRO A 248 -9.80 2.12 21.56
CA PRO A 248 -8.56 2.61 22.21
C PRO A 248 -7.32 2.54 21.30
N ARG A 249 -7.47 2.19 20.02
CA ARG A 249 -6.38 2.15 19.02
C ARG A 249 -6.35 3.42 18.15
N VAL A 250 -7.21 4.39 18.44
CA VAL A 250 -7.25 5.73 17.84
C VAL A 250 -7.42 6.74 18.97
N GLU A 251 -6.75 7.88 18.88
CA GLU A 251 -6.83 8.94 19.90
C GLU A 251 -7.92 9.98 19.56
N ALA A 252 -8.34 10.00 18.29
CA ALA A 252 -9.27 11.00 17.78
C ALA A 252 -10.72 10.82 18.25
N ASP A 253 -11.35 11.95 18.55
CA ASP A 253 -12.75 12.03 18.98
C ASP A 253 -13.77 11.83 17.84
N THR A 254 -13.33 11.71 16.59
CA THR A 254 -14.21 11.62 15.42
C THR A 254 -13.70 10.61 14.39
N VAL A 255 -14.60 10.05 13.59
CA VAL A 255 -14.27 9.17 12.44
C VAL A 255 -13.28 9.85 11.48
N ARG A 256 -13.49 11.14 11.18
CA ARG A 256 -12.58 11.92 10.32
C ARG A 256 -11.20 12.06 10.96
N GLY A 257 -11.14 12.39 12.25
CA GLY A 257 -9.87 12.47 12.98
C GLY A 257 -9.12 11.14 13.00
N ALA A 258 -9.83 10.04 13.28
CA ALA A 258 -9.27 8.69 13.28
C ALA A 258 -8.78 8.26 11.89
N THR A 259 -9.46 8.68 10.83
CA THR A 259 -9.03 8.48 9.44
C THR A 259 -7.74 9.25 9.19
N ARG A 260 -7.63 10.51 9.64
CA ARG A 260 -6.39 11.31 9.52
C ARG A 260 -5.22 10.69 10.28
N GLU A 261 -5.44 10.13 11.47
CA GLU A 261 -4.41 9.36 12.20
C GLU A 261 -3.90 8.19 11.37
N VAL A 262 -4.81 7.42 10.78
CA VAL A 262 -4.45 6.28 9.94
C VAL A 262 -3.71 6.72 8.66
N ILE A 263 -4.10 7.81 8.00
CA ILE A 263 -3.39 8.35 6.84
C ILE A 263 -1.92 8.66 7.19
N ARG A 264 -1.64 9.15 8.41
CA ARG A 264 -0.25 9.43 8.85
C ARG A 264 0.61 8.18 8.97
N THR A 265 0.02 6.98 8.99
CA THR A 265 0.77 5.72 8.99
C THR A 265 1.14 5.22 7.59
N LEU A 266 0.61 5.84 6.53
CA LEU A 266 0.90 5.45 5.14
C LEU A 266 2.39 5.41 4.80
N PRO A 267 3.25 6.38 5.20
CA PRO A 267 4.67 6.35 4.86
C PRO A 267 5.37 5.03 5.21
N ASP A 268 5.03 4.44 6.36
CA ASP A 268 5.61 3.18 6.83
C ASP A 268 4.99 1.97 6.12
N GLN A 269 3.68 1.99 5.88
CA GLN A 269 2.98 0.90 5.20
C GLN A 269 3.35 0.83 3.71
N LEU A 270 3.40 1.97 3.03
CA LEU A 270 3.74 2.06 1.62
C LEU A 270 5.20 1.71 1.36
N ALA A 271 6.12 2.06 2.29
CA ALA A 271 7.51 1.63 2.19
C ALA A 271 7.61 0.10 2.15
N ARG A 272 6.93 -0.60 3.07
CA ARG A 272 6.86 -2.06 3.08
C ARG A 272 6.29 -2.60 1.77
N ASP A 273 5.15 -2.10 1.33
CA ASP A 273 4.43 -2.62 0.16
C ASP A 273 5.22 -2.39 -1.15
N VAL A 274 5.86 -1.23 -1.32
CA VAL A 274 6.67 -0.93 -2.51
C VAL A 274 7.92 -1.81 -2.56
N LEU A 275 8.63 -1.96 -1.44
CA LEU A 275 9.79 -2.85 -1.36
C LEU A 275 9.39 -4.31 -1.60
N THR A 276 8.24 -4.73 -1.07
CA THR A 276 7.67 -6.06 -1.32
C THR A 276 7.49 -6.33 -2.81
N LEU A 277 6.90 -5.39 -3.53
CA LEU A 277 6.62 -5.56 -4.96
C LEU A 277 7.89 -5.54 -5.81
N ARG A 278 8.82 -4.62 -5.50
CA ARG A 278 10.12 -4.56 -6.19
C ARG A 278 10.96 -5.81 -5.99
N ALA A 279 10.97 -6.36 -4.77
CA ALA A 279 11.63 -7.61 -4.46
C ALA A 279 11.04 -8.82 -5.21
N ALA A 280 9.77 -8.72 -5.62
CA ALA A 280 9.12 -9.72 -6.45
C ALA A 280 9.35 -9.51 -7.96
N GLY A 281 10.03 -8.42 -8.36
CA GLY A 281 10.36 -8.10 -9.75
C GLY A 281 9.34 -7.21 -10.46
N VAL A 282 8.42 -6.54 -9.76
CA VAL A 282 7.42 -5.65 -10.38
C VAL A 282 7.38 -4.27 -9.73
N GLU A 283 7.10 -3.22 -10.51
CA GLU A 283 6.88 -1.88 -9.96
C GLU A 283 5.38 -1.70 -9.58
N PRO A 284 5.08 -1.18 -8.38
CA PRO A 284 3.71 -0.87 -7.97
C PRO A 284 3.06 0.23 -8.80
N VAL A 285 1.77 0.07 -9.05
CA VAL A 285 0.88 1.13 -9.53
C VAL A 285 -0.34 1.24 -8.61
N ALA A 286 -0.41 2.30 -7.80
CA ALA A 286 -1.49 2.51 -6.83
C ALA A 286 -2.34 3.74 -7.22
N PRO A 287 -3.38 3.59 -8.07
CA PRO A 287 -4.18 4.72 -8.56
C PRO A 287 -4.93 5.48 -7.48
N LEU A 288 -5.32 4.82 -6.38
CA LEU A 288 -6.03 5.48 -5.28
C LEU A 288 -5.13 6.41 -4.46
N LEU A 289 -3.81 6.37 -4.68
CA LEU A 289 -2.82 7.28 -4.10
C LEU A 289 -2.42 8.42 -5.06
N ASP A 290 -3.20 8.66 -6.12
CA ASP A 290 -3.10 9.88 -6.93
C ASP A 290 -3.44 11.11 -6.09
N ASP A 291 -2.67 12.18 -6.24
CA ASP A 291 -2.87 13.45 -5.52
C ASP A 291 -4.32 13.95 -5.57
N ARG A 292 -5.01 13.79 -6.70
CA ARG A 292 -6.42 14.21 -6.88
C ARG A 292 -7.35 13.39 -5.99
N VAL A 293 -7.16 12.07 -5.97
CA VAL A 293 -7.95 11.15 -5.13
C VAL A 293 -7.68 11.42 -3.65
N VAL A 294 -6.42 11.62 -3.28
CA VAL A 294 -6.01 11.98 -1.92
C VAL A 294 -6.66 13.29 -1.50
N ARG A 295 -6.61 14.35 -2.33
CA ARG A 295 -7.22 15.64 -2.02
C ARG A 295 -8.72 15.50 -1.76
N SER A 296 -9.45 14.85 -2.67
CA SER A 296 -10.89 14.60 -2.48
C SER A 296 -11.19 13.77 -1.23
N ALA A 297 -10.34 12.81 -0.88
CA ALA A 297 -10.52 12.01 0.33
C ALA A 297 -10.33 12.83 1.62
N LEU A 298 -9.39 13.78 1.66
CA LEU A 298 -9.14 14.63 2.83
C LEU A 298 -10.29 15.61 3.13
N GLU A 299 -11.08 15.94 2.11
CA GLU A 299 -12.24 16.85 2.18
C GLU A 299 -13.54 16.11 2.57
N LEU A 300 -13.52 14.78 2.69
CA LEU A 300 -14.71 14.01 3.05
C LEU A 300 -15.13 14.26 4.50
N PRO A 301 -16.44 14.48 4.75
CA PRO A 301 -16.99 14.49 6.10
C PRO A 301 -17.10 13.05 6.66
N GLY A 302 -17.22 12.94 7.99
CA GLY A 302 -17.17 11.66 8.71
C GLY A 302 -18.24 10.67 8.25
N GLU A 303 -19.46 11.13 8.01
CA GLU A 303 -20.62 10.33 7.57
C GLU A 303 -20.52 9.79 6.15
N LEU A 304 -19.52 10.28 5.38
CA LEU A 304 -19.14 9.75 4.06
C LEU A 304 -17.94 8.81 4.14
N LEU A 305 -17.24 8.72 5.28
CA LEU A 305 -16.24 7.69 5.54
C LEU A 305 -16.89 6.45 6.14
N VAL A 306 -17.71 6.65 7.17
CA VAL A 306 -18.46 5.60 7.87
C VAL A 306 -19.91 6.08 8.07
N ASP A 307 -20.90 5.28 7.65
CA ASP A 307 -22.31 5.62 7.87
C ASP A 307 -22.78 5.36 9.32
N ASP A 308 -24.00 5.79 9.62
CA ASP A 308 -24.69 5.60 10.91
C ASP A 308 -24.89 4.13 11.31
N ARG A 309 -24.80 3.21 10.35
CA ARG A 309 -24.88 1.76 10.55
C ARG A 309 -23.49 1.10 10.66
N GLY A 310 -22.42 1.89 10.62
CA GLY A 310 -21.04 1.41 10.66
C GLY A 310 -20.51 0.90 9.32
N GLU A 311 -21.19 1.18 8.20
CA GLU A 311 -20.70 0.85 6.86
C GLU A 311 -19.48 1.71 6.51
N ARG A 312 -18.34 1.04 6.37
CA ARG A 312 -17.04 1.63 6.06
C ARG A 312 -16.87 1.89 4.57
N LYS A 313 -16.01 2.86 4.22
CA LYS A 313 -15.68 3.26 2.84
C LYS A 313 -16.87 3.81 2.06
N LYS A 314 -17.84 4.43 2.73
CA LYS A 314 -19.13 4.80 2.12
C LYS A 314 -18.95 5.62 0.83
N ALA A 315 -18.15 6.69 0.86
CA ALA A 315 -17.87 7.54 -0.29
C ALA A 315 -17.22 6.75 -1.43
N LEU A 316 -16.22 5.92 -1.13
CA LEU A 316 -15.55 5.09 -2.12
C LEU A 316 -16.53 4.10 -2.76
N ARG A 317 -17.41 3.46 -1.97
CA ARG A 317 -18.44 2.53 -2.47
C ARG A 317 -19.44 3.24 -3.37
N LEU A 318 -19.92 4.42 -2.96
CA LEU A 318 -20.84 5.23 -3.76
C LEU A 318 -20.20 5.73 -5.06
N ALA A 319 -18.91 6.08 -5.03
CA ALA A 319 -18.15 6.41 -6.22
C ALA A 319 -17.97 5.18 -7.13
N ALA A 320 -17.67 4.02 -6.53
CA ALA A 320 -17.38 2.76 -7.22
C ALA A 320 -18.55 2.20 -8.05
N ARG A 321 -19.80 2.53 -7.69
CA ARG A 321 -20.99 2.15 -8.48
C ARG A 321 -20.95 2.57 -9.94
N ALA A 322 -20.17 3.61 -10.26
CA ALA A 322 -19.99 4.07 -11.63
C ALA A 322 -19.05 3.19 -12.47
N PHE A 323 -18.31 2.28 -11.84
CA PHE A 323 -17.26 1.48 -12.46
C PHE A 323 -17.48 -0.03 -12.29
N VAL A 324 -18.10 -0.45 -11.18
CA VAL A 324 -18.35 -1.87 -10.88
C VAL A 324 -19.81 -2.09 -10.46
N PRO A 325 -20.35 -3.30 -10.64
CA PRO A 325 -21.72 -3.62 -10.20
C PRO A 325 -21.93 -3.38 -8.70
N ASP A 326 -23.15 -3.03 -8.31
CA ASP A 326 -23.52 -2.77 -6.91
C ASP A 326 -23.16 -3.95 -5.98
N ALA A 327 -23.31 -5.19 -6.45
CA ALA A 327 -22.94 -6.40 -5.70
C ALA A 327 -21.44 -6.48 -5.34
N VAL A 328 -20.58 -5.79 -6.09
CA VAL A 328 -19.14 -5.67 -5.81
C VAL A 328 -18.85 -4.40 -5.01
N ALA A 329 -19.45 -3.26 -5.41
CA ALA A 329 -19.26 -1.97 -4.74
C ALA A 329 -19.64 -2.02 -3.26
N PHE A 330 -20.75 -2.70 -2.91
CA PHE A 330 -21.28 -2.78 -1.54
C PHE A 330 -20.99 -4.11 -0.85
N ARG A 331 -20.09 -4.93 -1.41
CA ARG A 331 -19.76 -6.19 -0.77
C ARG A 331 -19.15 -5.95 0.61
N GLU A 332 -19.68 -6.61 1.62
CA GLU A 332 -19.07 -6.64 2.94
C GLU A 332 -17.76 -7.44 2.88
N LYS A 333 -16.65 -6.79 3.28
CA LYS A 333 -15.37 -7.45 3.49
C LYS A 333 -15.42 -8.08 4.88
N LYS A 334 -15.72 -9.39 4.97
CA LYS A 334 -15.49 -10.16 6.22
C LYS A 334 -14.01 -9.97 6.60
N ALA A 335 -13.72 -9.67 7.87
CA ALA A 335 -12.39 -9.23 8.30
C ALA A 335 -11.26 -10.21 7.84
N VAL A 336 -10.34 -9.67 7.03
CA VAL A 336 -9.37 -10.37 6.16
C VAL A 336 -8.06 -10.79 6.84
N GLN A 337 -7.90 -10.59 8.14
CA GLN A 337 -6.64 -10.95 8.81
C GLN A 337 -6.30 -12.47 8.75
N TYR A 338 -7.17 -13.29 8.13
CA TYR A 338 -6.93 -14.68 7.74
C TYR A 338 -7.42 -15.03 6.31
N GLY A 339 -7.74 -14.05 5.45
CA GLY A 339 -8.43 -14.26 4.17
C GLY A 339 -7.72 -15.26 3.26
N SER A 340 -6.39 -15.13 3.14
CA SER A 340 -5.50 -16.02 2.39
C SER A 340 -5.00 -17.22 3.18
N LEU A 341 -5.25 -17.25 4.50
CA LEU A 341 -4.73 -18.19 5.50
C LEU A 341 -3.21 -18.12 5.76
N VAL A 342 -2.48 -17.16 5.16
CA VAL A 342 -1.03 -17.02 5.34
C VAL A 342 -0.61 -16.83 6.80
N ALA A 343 -1.29 -15.98 7.57
CA ALA A 343 -0.96 -15.76 8.98
C ALA A 343 -1.09 -17.06 9.82
N ARG A 344 -2.12 -17.86 9.53
CA ARG A 344 -2.36 -19.16 10.18
C ARG A 344 -1.24 -20.15 9.85
N GLU A 345 -0.85 -20.22 8.60
CA GLU A 345 0.18 -21.14 8.14
C GLU A 345 1.58 -20.72 8.58
N LEU A 346 1.86 -19.41 8.66
CA LEU A 346 3.11 -18.91 9.23
C LEU A 346 3.20 -19.18 10.75
N ASP A 347 2.11 -19.02 11.51
CA ASP A 347 2.04 -19.46 12.92
C ASP A 347 2.31 -20.97 13.04
N ARG A 348 1.77 -21.78 12.12
CA ARG A 348 2.01 -23.22 12.09
C ARG A 348 3.49 -23.55 11.85
N LEU A 349 4.12 -22.90 10.87
CA LEU A 349 5.55 -23.03 10.58
C LEU A 349 6.41 -22.67 11.79
N ALA A 350 6.15 -21.52 12.42
CA ALA A 350 6.88 -21.09 13.61
C ALA A 350 6.81 -22.14 14.74
N ARG A 351 5.62 -22.70 15.01
CA ARG A 351 5.44 -23.72 16.05
C ARG A 351 6.14 -25.05 15.73
N GLN A 352 6.17 -25.44 14.45
CA GLN A 352 6.88 -26.64 13.98
C GLN A 352 8.39 -26.47 14.14
N ALA A 353 8.91 -25.27 13.86
CA ALA A 353 10.31 -24.91 14.09
C ALA A 353 10.67 -24.67 15.57
N GLY A 354 9.78 -24.97 16.51
CA GLY A 354 10.05 -24.87 17.96
C GLY A 354 9.67 -23.54 18.62
N PHE A 355 9.24 -22.53 17.86
CA PHE A 355 8.79 -21.24 18.37
C PHE A 355 7.35 -21.35 18.90
N LYS A 356 7.19 -21.64 20.19
CA LYS A 356 5.88 -21.92 20.81
C LYS A 356 5.13 -20.63 21.14
N ARG A 357 3.79 -20.66 21.11
CA ARG A 357 2.91 -19.51 21.45
C ARG A 357 3.14 -18.89 22.84
N ARG A 358 3.69 -19.65 23.78
CA ARG A 358 4.08 -19.15 25.11
C ARG A 358 5.27 -18.19 25.06
N MET A 359 6.05 -18.22 23.97
CA MET A 359 7.11 -17.25 23.74
C MET A 359 6.47 -15.97 23.25
N VAL A 360 6.80 -14.86 23.91
CA VAL A 360 6.42 -13.53 23.43
C VAL A 360 6.93 -13.37 22.00
N ASP A 361 6.01 -12.98 21.11
CA ASP A 361 6.28 -12.70 19.70
C ASP A 361 6.98 -13.85 18.94
N HIS A 362 6.49 -15.08 19.15
CA HIS A 362 7.11 -16.30 18.62
C HIS A 362 7.23 -16.32 17.10
N VAL A 363 6.28 -15.71 16.38
CA VAL A 363 6.32 -15.66 14.91
C VAL A 363 7.42 -14.70 14.43
N SER A 364 7.56 -13.52 15.02
CA SER A 364 8.65 -12.59 14.63
C SER A 364 10.01 -13.18 14.94
N LYS A 365 10.14 -13.89 16.07
CA LYS A 365 11.37 -14.65 16.40
C LYS A 365 11.67 -15.73 15.36
N TYR A 366 10.65 -16.45 14.89
CA TYR A 366 10.81 -17.39 13.79
C TYR A 366 11.30 -16.67 12.52
N VAL A 367 10.64 -15.60 12.09
CA VAL A 367 11.05 -14.82 10.91
C VAL A 367 12.50 -14.34 11.03
N ALA A 368 12.88 -13.75 12.17
CA ALA A 368 14.24 -13.29 12.43
C ALA A 368 15.26 -14.44 12.32
N SER A 369 14.94 -15.63 12.85
CA SER A 369 15.82 -16.79 12.74
C SER A 369 16.03 -17.28 11.30
N ARG A 370 15.09 -17.01 10.39
CA ARG A 370 15.20 -17.37 8.97
C ARG A 370 16.05 -16.37 8.18
N VAL A 371 16.13 -15.12 8.63
CA VAL A 371 16.95 -14.08 7.98
C VAL A 371 18.43 -14.28 8.30
N GLY A 372 18.77 -14.64 9.54
CA GLY A 372 20.15 -14.83 10.01
C GLY A 372 20.79 -16.18 9.66
N SER A 373 20.08 -17.11 9.01
CA SER A 373 20.57 -18.47 8.72
C SER A 373 21.22 -18.64 7.34
N THR A 374 21.78 -17.59 6.75
CA THR A 374 22.56 -17.66 5.50
C THR A 374 23.97 -17.14 5.75
N ASP A 375 24.77 -17.97 6.42
CA ASP A 375 26.20 -18.21 6.18
C ASP A 375 26.64 -19.36 7.09
N ASP A 376 26.61 -20.60 6.58
CA ASP A 376 27.75 -21.52 6.72
C ASP A 376 27.64 -22.72 5.75
N PRO A 377 28.25 -22.67 4.56
CA PRO A 377 28.67 -23.86 3.85
C PRO A 377 30.17 -24.09 4.07
N ALA A 378 30.64 -24.16 5.33
CA ALA A 378 32.02 -24.54 5.61
C ALA A 378 32.21 -25.14 7.02
N ASP A 379 31.55 -26.27 7.32
CA ASP A 379 32.23 -27.28 8.13
C ASP A 379 31.67 -28.69 7.91
N SER A 380 32.15 -29.31 6.84
CA SER A 380 32.16 -30.76 6.71
C SER A 380 33.53 -31.19 6.19
N ARG A 381 34.52 -31.27 7.08
CA ARG A 381 35.64 -32.21 6.98
C ARG A 381 36.08 -32.69 8.36
#